data_AF-A0A0S4LFQ4-F1
#
_entry.id   AF-A0A0S4LFQ4-F1
#
_cell.length_a   1.000
_cell.length_b   1.000
_cell.length_c   1.000
_cell.angle_alpha   90.00
_cell.angle_beta   90.00
_cell.angle_gamma   90.00
#
_symmetry.space_group_name_H-M   'P 1'
#
loop_
_entity.id
_entity.type
_entity.pdbx_description
1 polymer ?
#
loop_
_entity_poly.entity_id
_entity_poly.type
_entity_poly.pdbx_seq_one_letter_code
_entity_poly.pdbx_strand_id
1 'polypeptide(L)'
;MRRISNPPNPFESRHRDLLEPAGVAKLTLYTDDSREILSRNDSPDLPFRWSVNPYRGCFHACAYCYARPSHEYWGFGSGTDFESKLVVKQDAPRLLRQAFEKPSWKGELIVFSGNTDCYQPLEASHGLTRACLEVCAEYRNPIAIITKGALVLRDLDVLRRLQREAWVLVYFSIPFSSDEVARKIEPQAPSITKRFAAMSILAAAGIPTGLSIAPIIPAVNEEDIPDLLERSVHAGACTATYSLLRLSGAVESVFVDRLTEAFPERIGKITNRLREVRGGTLTEGQFFKRQDGQGPYWNLITQLFELAKRKAGFPDDGMRPISETFCRPGQRQLSLF
;
A
#
# COMPACT_ATOMS: atom_id res chain seq x y z
N MET A 1 -18.31 -12.35 -10.04
CA MET A 1 -18.16 -10.90 -10.33
C MET A 1 -19.00 -10.11 -9.34
N ARG A 2 -18.53 -8.96 -8.86
CA ARG A 2 -19.26 -8.13 -7.88
C ARG A 2 -20.37 -7.33 -8.55
N ARG A 3 -21.48 -7.13 -7.85
CA ARG A 3 -22.49 -6.15 -8.25
C ARG A 3 -21.94 -4.74 -8.02
N ILE A 4 -22.33 -3.81 -8.87
CA ILE A 4 -21.98 -2.40 -8.71
C ILE A 4 -22.64 -1.91 -7.42
N SER A 5 -21.80 -1.48 -6.49
CA SER A 5 -22.19 -0.80 -5.26
C SER A 5 -21.16 0.29 -4.99
N ASN A 6 -21.61 1.55 -4.95
CA ASN A 6 -20.80 2.73 -4.68
C ASN A 6 -21.56 3.64 -3.72
N PRO A 7 -20.92 4.14 -2.65
CA PRO A 7 -21.51 5.21 -1.84
C PRO A 7 -21.66 6.48 -2.68
N PRO A 8 -22.51 7.44 -2.26
CA PRO A 8 -22.64 8.73 -2.93
C PRO A 8 -21.29 9.44 -3.09
N ASN A 9 -21.01 9.94 -4.30
CA ASN A 9 -19.81 10.72 -4.58
C ASN A 9 -20.04 12.19 -4.15
N PRO A 10 -19.23 12.76 -3.24
CA PRO A 10 -19.42 14.12 -2.74
C PRO A 10 -19.17 15.22 -3.77
N PHE A 11 -18.52 14.91 -4.91
CA PHE A 11 -18.27 15.87 -5.99
C PHE A 11 -19.35 15.87 -7.07
N GLU A 12 -20.33 14.96 -6.98
CA GLU A 12 -21.46 14.92 -7.92
C GLU A 12 -22.71 15.54 -7.30
N SER A 13 -23.35 16.44 -8.04
CA SER A 13 -24.60 17.10 -7.60
C SER A 13 -25.84 16.22 -7.78
N ARG A 14 -25.72 15.09 -8.47
CA ARG A 14 -26.81 14.16 -8.76
C ARG A 14 -26.35 12.72 -8.54
N HIS A 15 -27.02 12.01 -7.65
CA HIS A 15 -26.83 10.57 -7.50
C HIS A 15 -27.78 9.82 -8.45
N ARG A 16 -27.31 8.72 -9.04
CA ARG A 16 -28.14 7.83 -9.84
C ARG A 16 -28.36 6.53 -9.07
N ASP A 17 -29.60 6.28 -8.68
CA ASP A 17 -29.97 4.98 -8.12
C ASP A 17 -29.89 3.90 -9.20
N LEU A 18 -29.42 2.72 -8.81
CA LEU A 18 -29.38 1.56 -9.70
C LEU A 18 -30.74 0.87 -9.68
N LEU A 19 -31.24 0.49 -10.87
CA LEU A 19 -32.39 -0.40 -10.96
C LEU A 19 -32.02 -1.78 -10.38
N GLU A 20 -32.94 -2.39 -9.61
CA GLU A 20 -32.71 -3.69 -9.00
C GLU A 20 -32.94 -4.85 -9.99
N PRO A 21 -32.04 -5.85 -10.07
CA PRO A 21 -30.78 -5.96 -9.35
C PRO A 21 -29.66 -5.12 -9.99
N ALA A 22 -28.77 -4.58 -9.15
CA ALA A 22 -27.58 -3.86 -9.62
C ALA A 22 -26.76 -4.69 -10.61
N GLY A 23 -26.30 -4.02 -11.67
CA GLY A 23 -25.50 -4.63 -12.73
C GLY A 23 -24.19 -5.23 -12.21
N VAL A 24 -23.64 -6.17 -12.97
CA VAL A 24 -22.33 -6.78 -12.68
C VAL A 24 -21.22 -5.81 -13.13
N ALA A 25 -20.29 -5.49 -12.23
CA ALA A 25 -19.15 -4.65 -12.55
C ALA A 25 -18.24 -5.34 -13.58
N LYS A 26 -17.91 -4.62 -14.65
CA LYS A 26 -16.94 -5.03 -15.66
C LYS A 26 -15.66 -4.23 -15.47
N LEU A 27 -14.52 -4.87 -15.72
CA LEU A 27 -13.24 -4.17 -15.74
C LEU A 27 -13.22 -3.22 -16.95
N THR A 28 -13.00 -1.94 -16.68
CA THR A 28 -12.82 -0.89 -17.67
C THR A 28 -11.48 -0.21 -17.42
N LEU A 29 -10.68 -0.06 -18.47
CA LEU A 29 -9.39 0.62 -18.41
C LEU A 29 -9.51 2.00 -19.05
N TYR A 30 -8.92 2.99 -18.38
CA TYR A 30 -8.81 4.36 -18.84
C TYR A 30 -7.33 4.74 -18.98
N THR A 31 -7.01 5.62 -19.90
CA THR A 31 -5.69 6.22 -20.03
C THR A 31 -5.62 7.51 -19.22
N ASP A 32 -4.48 7.77 -18.58
CA ASP A 32 -4.23 8.99 -17.81
C ASP A 32 -3.39 9.99 -18.62
N ASP A 33 -3.83 11.25 -18.71
CA ASP A 33 -3.11 12.34 -19.39
C ASP A 33 -2.23 13.18 -18.45
N SER A 34 -1.90 12.67 -17.25
CA SER A 34 -1.06 13.34 -16.25
C SER A 34 0.20 13.93 -16.86
N ARG A 35 0.53 15.15 -16.45
CA ARG A 35 1.76 15.85 -16.86
C ARG A 35 2.92 15.66 -15.89
N GLU A 36 2.65 15.04 -14.74
CA GLU A 36 3.64 14.71 -13.71
C GLU A 36 3.29 13.35 -13.09
N ILE A 37 4.31 12.62 -12.61
CA ILE A 37 4.13 11.30 -11.98
C ILE A 37 4.45 11.29 -10.48
N LEU A 38 5.32 12.21 -10.03
CA LEU A 38 5.68 12.34 -8.63
C LEU A 38 4.54 13.01 -7.87
N SER A 39 4.01 12.30 -6.88
CA SER A 39 3.00 12.83 -5.96
C SER A 39 3.68 13.23 -4.65
N ARG A 40 3.58 14.51 -4.29
CA ARG A 40 4.04 15.04 -3.01
C ARG A 40 3.00 14.78 -1.93
N ASN A 41 3.45 14.41 -0.74
CA ASN A 41 2.65 14.46 0.47
C ASN A 41 3.40 15.28 1.54
N ASP A 42 2.66 16.06 2.31
CA ASP A 42 3.18 16.84 3.45
C ASP A 42 2.67 16.29 4.78
N SER A 43 2.37 14.98 4.82
CA SER A 43 1.90 14.35 6.04
C SER A 43 3.06 14.16 7.01
N PRO A 44 2.92 14.59 8.28
CA PRO A 44 3.96 14.34 9.27
C PRO A 44 3.97 12.90 9.78
N ASP A 45 2.97 12.08 9.42
CA ASP A 45 2.87 10.67 9.80
C ASP A 45 3.74 9.75 8.93
N LEU A 46 4.21 10.26 7.78
CA LEU A 46 4.91 9.44 6.79
C LEU A 46 6.40 9.81 6.76
N PRO A 47 7.32 8.83 6.77
CA PRO A 47 8.76 9.08 6.75
C PRO A 47 9.29 9.44 5.35
N PHE A 48 8.40 9.78 4.41
CA PHE A 48 8.74 10.08 3.02
C PHE A 48 7.82 11.15 2.45
N ARG A 49 8.34 11.93 1.49
CA ARG A 49 7.62 13.02 0.83
C ARG A 49 7.04 12.63 -0.52
N TRP A 50 7.73 11.75 -1.26
CA TRP A 50 7.42 11.49 -2.67
C TRP A 50 6.93 10.08 -2.90
N SER A 51 5.90 9.94 -3.74
CA SER A 51 5.43 8.65 -4.20
C SER A 51 5.22 8.60 -5.71
N VAL A 52 5.32 7.39 -6.26
CA VAL A 52 5.02 7.08 -7.66
C VAL A 52 3.91 6.04 -7.70
N ASN A 53 2.88 6.34 -8.48
CA ASN A 53 1.71 5.49 -8.67
C ASN A 53 1.43 5.37 -10.18
N PRO A 54 1.92 4.31 -10.86
CA PRO A 54 1.71 4.10 -12.29
C PRO A 54 0.25 3.81 -12.68
N TYR A 55 -0.58 3.50 -11.69
CA TYR A 55 -2.00 3.21 -11.84
C TYR A 55 -2.85 4.07 -10.89
N ARG A 56 -4.16 4.14 -11.14
CA ARG A 56 -5.17 4.58 -10.17
C ARG A 56 -6.27 3.54 -10.06
N GLY A 57 -6.78 3.36 -8.86
CA GLY A 57 -7.62 2.20 -8.51
C GLY A 57 -6.75 0.98 -8.24
N CYS A 58 -7.33 -0.07 -7.67
CA CYS A 58 -6.58 -1.27 -7.35
C CYS A 58 -7.43 -2.53 -7.43
N PHE A 59 -6.97 -3.49 -8.23
CA PHE A 59 -7.68 -4.76 -8.46
C PHE A 59 -7.86 -5.60 -7.18
N HIS A 60 -7.02 -5.41 -6.16
CA HIS A 60 -7.08 -6.16 -4.90
C HIS A 60 -8.41 -6.03 -4.14
N ALA A 61 -9.15 -4.94 -4.38
CA ALA A 61 -10.51 -4.72 -3.87
C ALA A 61 -10.63 -4.79 -2.33
N CYS A 62 -9.57 -4.40 -1.60
CA CYS A 62 -9.59 -4.40 -0.13
C CYS A 62 -10.72 -3.52 0.42
N ALA A 63 -11.52 -4.05 1.34
CA ALA A 63 -12.65 -3.31 1.94
C ALA A 63 -12.20 -2.02 2.65
N TYR A 64 -11.01 -2.04 3.25
CA TYR A 64 -10.46 -0.95 4.06
C TYR A 64 -9.60 0.07 3.30
N CYS A 65 -9.49 -0.04 1.96
CA CYS A 65 -8.47 0.72 1.22
C CYS A 65 -8.69 2.23 1.34
N TYR A 66 -7.75 2.94 2.00
CA TYR A 66 -7.82 4.38 2.20
C TYR A 66 -7.76 5.19 0.89
N ALA A 67 -7.32 4.58 -0.21
CA ALA A 67 -7.17 5.21 -1.51
C ALA A 67 -8.49 5.32 -2.30
N ARG A 68 -9.56 4.64 -1.86
CA ARG A 68 -10.88 4.66 -2.52
C ARG A 68 -11.40 6.06 -2.85
N PRO A 69 -11.31 7.06 -1.95
CA PRO A 69 -11.78 8.42 -2.24
C PRO A 69 -11.07 9.10 -3.42
N SER A 70 -9.90 8.62 -3.84
CA SER A 70 -9.21 9.19 -5.00
C SER A 70 -9.97 9.03 -6.32
N HIS A 71 -10.89 8.07 -6.41
CA HIS A 71 -11.77 7.87 -7.57
C HIS A 71 -12.87 8.92 -7.66
N GLU A 72 -13.27 9.51 -6.53
CA GLU A 72 -14.37 10.49 -6.47
C GLU A 72 -14.04 11.76 -7.26
N TYR A 73 -12.77 12.17 -7.27
CA TYR A 73 -12.28 13.32 -8.04
C TYR A 73 -12.45 13.18 -9.56
N TRP A 74 -12.71 11.97 -10.06
CA TRP A 74 -12.89 11.66 -11.48
C TRP A 74 -14.36 11.35 -11.83
N GLY A 75 -15.30 11.58 -10.89
CA GLY A 75 -16.69 11.20 -11.06
C GLY A 75 -16.93 9.68 -10.97
N PHE A 76 -15.96 8.92 -10.44
CA PHE A 76 -16.13 7.49 -10.19
C PHE A 76 -16.55 7.25 -8.73
N GLY A 77 -17.14 6.09 -8.46
CA GLY A 77 -17.47 5.70 -7.09
C GLY A 77 -16.27 5.16 -6.28
N SER A 78 -16.31 5.36 -4.96
CA SER A 78 -15.32 4.81 -4.01
C SER A 78 -15.50 3.31 -3.72
N GLY A 79 -16.64 2.74 -4.10
CA GLY A 79 -16.97 1.34 -3.86
C GLY A 79 -16.40 0.44 -4.96
N THR A 80 -17.30 -0.18 -5.71
CA THR A 80 -16.94 -1.16 -6.74
C THR A 80 -16.19 -0.53 -7.92
N ASP A 81 -16.41 0.75 -8.20
CA ASP A 81 -15.71 1.47 -9.27
C ASP A 81 -14.19 1.54 -9.00
N PHE A 82 -13.75 1.65 -7.75
CA PHE A 82 -12.32 1.70 -7.41
C PHE A 82 -11.52 0.47 -7.87
N GLU A 83 -12.14 -0.71 -7.84
CA GLU A 83 -11.51 -1.97 -8.26
C GLU A 83 -11.91 -2.44 -9.67
N SER A 84 -12.81 -1.72 -10.35
CA SER A 84 -13.31 -2.10 -11.69
C SER A 84 -13.06 -1.04 -12.77
N LYS A 85 -12.90 0.24 -12.42
CA LYS A 85 -12.51 1.32 -13.34
C LYS A 85 -11.07 1.71 -13.04
N LEU A 86 -10.11 1.13 -13.76
CA LEU A 86 -8.69 1.36 -13.49
C LEU A 86 -8.10 2.35 -14.49
N VAL A 87 -7.25 3.24 -14.00
CA VAL A 87 -6.60 4.26 -14.82
C VAL A 87 -5.12 3.94 -14.95
N VAL A 88 -4.60 3.94 -16.18
CA VAL A 88 -3.23 3.58 -16.52
C VAL A 88 -2.44 4.81 -16.94
N LYS A 89 -1.35 5.12 -16.23
CA LYS A 89 -0.45 6.24 -16.57
C LYS A 89 0.66 5.78 -17.50
N GLN A 90 0.34 5.63 -18.78
CA GLN A 90 1.26 5.08 -19.79
C GLN A 90 2.60 5.83 -19.87
N ASP A 91 2.56 7.15 -19.66
CA ASP A 91 3.73 8.02 -19.68
C ASP A 91 4.55 8.03 -18.38
N ALA A 92 4.20 7.24 -17.36
CA ALA A 92 4.83 7.28 -16.04
C ALA A 92 6.38 7.21 -16.07
N PRO A 93 7.03 6.31 -16.82
CA PRO A 93 8.50 6.26 -16.87
C PRO A 93 9.11 7.52 -17.51
N ARG A 94 8.50 8.02 -18.58
CA ARG A 94 8.93 9.24 -19.29
C ARG A 94 8.83 10.46 -18.37
N LEU A 95 7.70 10.61 -17.67
CA LEU A 95 7.47 11.70 -16.73
C LEU A 95 8.41 11.62 -15.52
N LEU A 96 8.74 10.42 -15.06
CA LEU A 96 9.67 10.23 -13.94
C LEU A 96 11.07 10.69 -14.32
N ARG A 97 11.53 10.30 -15.51
CA ARG A 97 12.80 10.77 -16.08
C ARG A 97 12.84 12.29 -16.18
N GLN A 98 11.80 12.91 -16.74
CA GLN A 98 11.69 14.37 -16.83
C GLN A 98 11.76 15.05 -15.46
N ALA A 99 11.17 14.43 -14.42
CA ALA A 99 11.25 14.96 -13.07
C ALA A 99 12.67 14.91 -12.50
N PHE A 100 13.42 13.83 -12.76
CA PHE A 100 14.82 13.69 -12.31
C PHE A 100 15.78 14.66 -13.00
N GLU A 101 15.50 15.07 -14.23
CA GLU A 101 16.28 16.09 -14.93
C GLU A 101 16.11 17.51 -14.34
N LYS A 102 15.03 17.78 -13.59
CA LYS A 102 14.83 19.09 -12.96
C LYS A 102 15.95 19.36 -11.94
N PRO A 103 16.63 20.53 -11.96
CA PRO A 103 17.69 20.86 -11.00
C PRO A 103 17.27 20.84 -9.52
N SER A 104 15.96 21.00 -9.28
CA SER A 104 15.34 20.93 -7.96
C SER A 104 15.27 19.52 -7.40
N TRP A 105 15.33 18.47 -8.23
CA TRP A 105 15.34 17.10 -7.74
C TRP A 105 16.70 16.74 -7.15
N LYS A 106 16.69 16.31 -5.88
CA LYS A 106 17.88 16.00 -5.08
C LYS A 106 18.03 14.52 -4.73
N GLY A 107 17.20 13.64 -5.29
CA GLY A 107 17.31 12.21 -5.02
C GLY A 107 16.61 11.75 -3.76
N GLU A 108 15.55 12.45 -3.33
CA GLU A 108 14.75 12.04 -2.17
C GLU A 108 14.14 10.64 -2.38
N LEU A 109 13.87 9.94 -1.27
CA LEU A 109 13.21 8.64 -1.29
C LEU A 109 11.87 8.72 -2.03
N ILE A 110 11.70 7.83 -3.01
CA ILE A 110 10.41 7.61 -3.69
C ILE A 110 9.79 6.32 -3.20
N VAL A 111 8.55 6.40 -2.74
CA VAL A 111 7.77 5.23 -2.36
C VAL A 111 6.79 4.86 -3.47
N PHE A 112 6.91 3.63 -3.97
CA PHE A 112 5.93 3.04 -4.86
C PHE A 112 4.74 2.50 -4.07
N SER A 113 3.56 2.59 -4.67
CA SER A 113 2.28 2.15 -4.11
C SER A 113 1.70 3.02 -3.00
N GLY A 114 1.82 4.35 -3.11
CA GLY A 114 1.21 5.28 -2.17
C GLY A 114 -0.33 5.37 -2.22
N ASN A 115 -0.96 5.03 -3.36
CA ASN A 115 -2.41 5.14 -3.57
C ASN A 115 -3.01 4.00 -4.44
N THR A 116 -2.18 3.04 -4.83
CA THR A 116 -2.54 1.84 -5.59
C THR A 116 -1.48 0.79 -5.32
N ASP A 117 -1.71 -0.48 -5.64
CA ASP A 117 -0.60 -1.44 -5.66
C ASP A 117 0.06 -1.40 -7.05
N CYS A 118 1.35 -1.04 -7.12
CA CYS A 118 2.08 -1.00 -8.38
C CYS A 118 2.26 -2.39 -9.02
N TYR A 119 2.16 -3.47 -8.24
CA TYR A 119 2.22 -4.86 -8.71
C TYR A 119 0.86 -5.56 -8.76
N GLN A 120 -0.23 -4.79 -8.87
CA GLN A 120 -1.54 -5.36 -9.19
C GLN A 120 -1.51 -6.07 -10.56
N PRO A 121 -2.46 -6.98 -10.87
CA PRO A 121 -2.41 -7.83 -12.07
C PRO A 121 -2.17 -7.11 -13.41
N LEU A 122 -2.59 -5.85 -13.55
CA LEU A 122 -2.36 -5.04 -14.75
C LEU A 122 -0.87 -4.85 -15.07
N GLU A 123 -0.02 -4.83 -14.05
CA GLU A 123 1.43 -4.67 -14.21
C GLU A 123 2.06 -5.83 -14.98
N ALA A 124 1.45 -7.01 -14.98
CA ALA A 124 1.94 -8.16 -15.75
C ALA A 124 1.94 -7.88 -17.26
N SER A 125 0.96 -7.11 -17.75
CA SER A 125 0.84 -6.74 -19.16
C SER A 125 1.46 -5.39 -19.49
N HIS A 126 1.40 -4.43 -18.57
CA HIS A 126 1.80 -3.05 -18.84
C HIS A 126 3.28 -2.75 -18.56
N GLY A 127 3.92 -3.43 -17.60
CA GLY A 127 5.34 -3.24 -17.30
C GLY A 127 5.74 -1.83 -16.84
N LEU A 128 4.79 -0.99 -16.40
CA LEU A 128 5.05 0.42 -16.11
C LEU A 128 5.86 0.60 -14.83
N THR A 129 5.57 -0.21 -13.81
CA THR A 129 6.32 -0.23 -12.56
C THR A 129 7.76 -0.62 -12.84
N ARG A 130 7.97 -1.70 -13.62
CA ARG A 130 9.32 -2.10 -14.04
C ARG A 130 10.06 -0.96 -14.74
N ALA A 131 9.45 -0.34 -15.74
CA ALA A 131 10.06 0.76 -16.48
C ALA A 131 10.38 1.97 -15.58
N CYS A 132 9.51 2.29 -14.61
CA CYS A 132 9.82 3.31 -13.59
C CYS A 132 11.00 2.90 -12.69
N LEU A 133 11.10 1.63 -12.29
CA LEU A 133 12.22 1.11 -11.51
C LEU A 133 13.53 1.15 -12.29
N GLU A 134 13.51 0.87 -13.59
CA GLU A 134 14.66 1.00 -14.48
C GLU A 134 15.15 2.45 -14.56
N VAL A 135 14.22 3.42 -14.63
CA VAL A 135 14.55 4.85 -14.51
C VAL A 135 15.16 5.14 -13.14
N CYS A 136 14.58 4.67 -12.04
CA CYS A 136 15.19 4.86 -10.71
C CYS A 136 16.60 4.25 -10.62
N ALA A 137 16.84 3.08 -11.21
CA ALA A 137 18.13 2.42 -11.22
C ALA A 137 19.16 3.20 -12.03
N GLU A 138 18.77 3.74 -13.18
CA GLU A 138 19.62 4.56 -14.03
C GLU A 138 20.10 5.84 -13.32
N TYR A 139 19.19 6.49 -12.58
CA TYR A 139 19.50 7.71 -11.83
C TYR A 139 19.97 7.44 -10.39
N ARG A 140 20.12 6.15 -10.02
CA ARG A 140 20.46 5.69 -8.67
C ARG A 140 19.58 6.33 -7.58
N ASN A 141 18.31 6.56 -7.87
CA ASN A 141 17.39 7.17 -6.92
C ASN A 141 17.00 6.13 -5.85
N PRO A 142 17.05 6.47 -4.55
CA PRO A 142 16.57 5.57 -3.49
C PRO A 142 15.06 5.33 -3.63
N ILE A 143 14.64 4.08 -3.40
CA ILE A 143 13.23 3.69 -3.52
C ILE A 143 12.77 2.79 -2.37
N ALA A 144 11.49 2.87 -2.04
CA ALA A 144 10.80 1.83 -1.30
C ALA A 144 9.57 1.36 -2.08
N ILE A 145 9.15 0.12 -1.84
CA ILE A 145 7.96 -0.47 -2.47
C ILE A 145 7.07 -1.00 -1.35
N ILE A 146 5.78 -0.69 -1.40
CA ILE A 146 4.77 -1.33 -0.55
C ILE A 146 3.90 -2.18 -1.47
N THR A 147 3.75 -3.49 -1.21
CA THR A 147 2.95 -4.33 -2.10
C THR A 147 2.31 -5.52 -1.41
N LYS A 148 1.21 -6.02 -1.98
CA LYS A 148 0.64 -7.35 -1.74
C LYS A 148 0.95 -8.31 -2.89
N GLY A 149 1.51 -7.80 -3.99
CA GLY A 149 1.76 -8.49 -5.25
C GLY A 149 3.02 -9.34 -5.25
N ALA A 150 2.89 -10.63 -5.57
CA ALA A 150 4.05 -11.50 -5.80
C ALA A 150 4.78 -11.20 -7.13
N LEU A 151 4.19 -10.37 -8.00
CA LEU A 151 4.76 -9.98 -9.29
C LEU A 151 6.07 -9.18 -9.16
N VAL A 152 6.34 -8.61 -7.98
CA VAL A 152 7.63 -7.96 -7.66
C VAL A 152 8.84 -8.85 -7.95
N LEU A 153 8.69 -10.17 -7.88
CA LEU A 153 9.75 -11.13 -8.20
C LEU A 153 10.22 -11.07 -9.66
N ARG A 154 9.37 -10.63 -10.59
CA ARG A 154 9.74 -10.44 -12.00
C ARG A 154 10.86 -9.41 -12.15
N ASP A 155 10.87 -8.41 -11.27
CA ASP A 155 11.78 -7.26 -11.38
C ASP A 155 13.00 -7.39 -10.47
N LEU A 156 13.31 -8.62 -10.04
CA LEU A 156 14.43 -8.93 -9.15
C LEU A 156 15.78 -8.47 -9.71
N ASP A 157 15.96 -8.54 -11.02
CA ASP A 157 17.17 -8.06 -11.70
C ASP A 157 17.36 -6.55 -11.53
N VAL A 158 16.29 -5.77 -11.68
CA VAL A 158 16.30 -4.31 -11.48
C VAL A 158 16.47 -3.96 -9.99
N LEU A 159 15.79 -4.69 -9.10
CA LEU A 159 15.92 -4.51 -7.65
C LEU A 159 17.35 -4.81 -7.16
N ARG A 160 18.01 -5.84 -7.70
CA ARG A 160 19.42 -6.14 -7.39
C ARG A 160 20.36 -5.03 -7.84
N ARG A 161 20.10 -4.43 -9.00
CA ARG A 161 20.85 -3.27 -9.47
C ARG A 161 20.67 -2.08 -8.52
N LEU A 162 19.43 -1.76 -8.15
CA LEU A 162 19.12 -0.71 -7.18
C LEU A 162 19.77 -0.97 -5.82
N GLN A 163 19.76 -2.20 -5.33
CA GLN A 163 20.41 -2.56 -4.06
C GLN A 163 21.94 -2.37 -4.09
N ARG A 164 22.56 -2.49 -5.27
CA ARG A 164 24.00 -2.29 -5.45
C ARG A 164 24.39 -0.82 -5.66
N GLU A 165 23.55 -0.05 -6.35
CA GLU A 165 23.89 1.28 -6.84
C GLU A 165 23.16 2.41 -6.09
N ALA A 166 22.10 2.07 -5.36
CA ALA A 166 21.22 2.98 -4.65
C ALA A 166 20.79 2.39 -3.29
N TRP A 167 19.59 2.75 -2.81
CA TRP A 167 18.95 2.17 -1.63
C TRP A 167 17.58 1.60 -2.02
N VAL A 168 17.27 0.38 -1.57
CA VAL A 168 15.96 -0.26 -1.79
C VAL A 168 15.44 -0.96 -0.52
N LEU A 169 14.13 -0.85 -0.31
CA LEU A 169 13.41 -1.62 0.70
C LEU A 169 12.03 -2.04 0.17
N VAL A 170 11.67 -3.30 0.35
CA VAL A 170 10.36 -3.83 -0.08
C VAL A 170 9.52 -4.25 1.13
N TYR A 171 8.43 -3.55 1.38
CA TYR A 171 7.42 -3.94 2.34
C TYR A 171 6.34 -4.81 1.72
N PHE A 172 6.06 -5.94 2.36
CA PHE A 172 4.88 -6.75 2.06
C PHE A 172 3.76 -6.43 3.05
N SER A 173 2.60 -6.02 2.55
CA SER A 173 1.40 -5.87 3.38
C SER A 173 0.76 -7.23 3.64
N ILE A 174 0.88 -7.73 4.86
CA ILE A 174 0.34 -9.02 5.30
C ILE A 174 -0.39 -8.82 6.63
N PRO A 175 -1.64 -8.33 6.63
CA PRO A 175 -2.36 -8.04 7.86
C PRO A 175 -3.09 -9.24 8.46
N PHE A 176 -3.11 -10.40 7.80
CA PHE A 176 -3.85 -11.59 8.26
C PHE A 176 -2.97 -12.83 8.21
N SER A 177 -3.08 -13.70 9.20
CA SER A 177 -2.36 -14.99 9.23
C SER A 177 -2.99 -16.04 8.30
N SER A 178 -4.31 -15.95 8.10
CA SER A 178 -5.14 -16.91 7.36
C SER A 178 -5.64 -16.38 6.02
N ASP A 179 -5.50 -17.22 4.98
CA ASP A 179 -6.05 -16.96 3.64
C ASP A 179 -7.59 -16.85 3.65
N GLU A 180 -8.28 -17.56 4.54
CA GLU A 180 -9.74 -17.52 4.62
C GLU A 180 -10.25 -16.14 5.05
N VAL A 181 -9.67 -15.59 6.12
CA VAL A 181 -10.00 -14.25 6.62
C VAL A 181 -9.57 -13.19 5.59
N ALA A 182 -8.36 -13.34 5.04
CA ALA A 182 -7.85 -12.43 4.02
C ALA A 182 -8.77 -12.37 2.80
N ARG A 183 -9.31 -13.50 2.31
CA ARG A 183 -10.22 -13.53 1.16
C ARG A 183 -11.54 -12.80 1.40
N LYS A 184 -12.03 -12.76 2.64
CA LYS A 184 -13.25 -12.01 3.00
C LYS A 184 -13.05 -10.50 2.91
N ILE A 185 -11.83 -10.02 3.20
CA ILE A 185 -11.52 -8.58 3.32
C ILE A 185 -10.75 -8.02 2.10
N GLU A 186 -9.88 -8.82 1.51
CA GLU A 186 -8.98 -8.54 0.38
C GLU A 186 -9.15 -9.60 -0.73
N PRO A 187 -10.36 -9.74 -1.30
CA PRO A 187 -10.77 -10.90 -2.08
C PRO A 187 -9.88 -11.21 -3.28
N GLN A 188 -9.31 -10.18 -3.90
CA GLN A 188 -8.54 -10.28 -5.14
C GLN A 188 -7.03 -10.09 -4.93
N ALA A 189 -6.58 -9.90 -3.70
CA ALA A 189 -5.16 -9.87 -3.39
C ALA A 189 -4.56 -11.29 -3.44
N PRO A 190 -3.24 -11.43 -3.68
CA PRO A 190 -2.56 -12.72 -3.55
C PRO A 190 -2.72 -13.30 -2.15
N SER A 191 -2.70 -14.63 -2.06
CA SER A 191 -2.75 -15.34 -0.77
C SER A 191 -1.59 -14.95 0.13
N ILE A 192 -1.81 -14.97 1.44
CA ILE A 192 -0.83 -14.74 2.50
C ILE A 192 0.40 -15.61 2.28
N THR A 193 0.19 -16.89 1.95
CA THR A 193 1.26 -17.85 1.60
C THR A 193 2.14 -17.35 0.45
N LYS A 194 1.55 -16.77 -0.61
CA LYS A 194 2.31 -16.24 -1.75
C LYS A 194 3.09 -14.97 -1.40
N ARG A 195 2.56 -14.14 -0.50
CA ARG A 195 3.24 -12.92 -0.02
C ARG A 195 4.49 -13.28 0.79
N PHE A 196 4.39 -14.22 1.72
CA PHE A 196 5.56 -14.71 2.46
C PHE A 196 6.57 -15.43 1.56
N ALA A 197 6.12 -16.22 0.58
CA ALA A 197 7.02 -16.84 -0.39
C ALA A 197 7.79 -15.79 -1.21
N ALA A 198 7.12 -14.73 -1.66
CA ALA A 198 7.77 -13.63 -2.37
C ALA A 198 8.77 -12.88 -1.48
N MET A 199 8.43 -12.63 -0.21
CA MET A 199 9.33 -12.06 0.78
C MET A 199 10.60 -12.91 0.93
N SER A 200 10.45 -14.23 1.13
CA SER A 200 11.56 -15.17 1.26
C SER A 200 12.49 -15.17 0.05
N ILE A 201 11.94 -15.18 -1.16
CA ILE A 201 12.74 -15.14 -2.40
C ILE A 201 13.50 -13.81 -2.54
N LEU A 202 12.87 -12.67 -2.24
CA LEU A 202 13.55 -11.37 -2.27
C LEU A 202 14.66 -11.27 -1.22
N ALA A 203 14.39 -11.70 0.01
CA ALA A 203 15.36 -11.70 1.10
C ALA A 203 16.56 -12.60 0.78
N ALA A 204 16.32 -13.81 0.28
CA ALA A 204 17.38 -14.74 -0.16
C ALA A 204 18.22 -14.17 -1.32
N ALA A 205 17.64 -13.27 -2.12
CA ALA A 205 18.34 -12.57 -3.19
C ALA A 205 19.10 -11.31 -2.72
N GLY A 206 19.12 -11.04 -1.41
CA GLY A 206 19.82 -9.92 -0.79
C GLY A 206 19.07 -8.58 -0.82
N ILE A 207 17.77 -8.59 -1.17
CA ILE A 207 16.92 -7.39 -1.15
C ILE A 207 16.34 -7.23 0.26
N PRO A 208 16.55 -6.10 0.96
CA PRO A 208 15.93 -5.86 2.25
C PRO A 208 14.41 -5.90 2.14
N THR A 209 13.76 -6.65 3.03
CA THR A 209 12.30 -6.77 3.07
C THR A 209 11.74 -6.44 4.45
N GLY A 210 10.49 -5.98 4.50
CA GLY A 210 9.79 -5.69 5.74
C GLY A 210 8.35 -6.19 5.73
N LEU A 211 7.83 -6.50 6.92
CA LEU A 211 6.42 -6.77 7.13
C LEU A 211 5.66 -5.46 7.38
N SER A 212 4.47 -5.34 6.80
CA SER A 212 3.52 -4.27 7.14
C SER A 212 2.17 -4.89 7.55
N ILE A 213 1.86 -4.84 8.85
CA ILE A 213 0.56 -5.20 9.41
C ILE A 213 -0.35 -3.98 9.36
N ALA A 214 -0.69 -3.57 8.14
CA ALA A 214 -1.48 -2.38 7.86
C ALA A 214 -2.70 -2.76 6.99
N PRO A 215 -3.92 -2.78 7.56
CA PRO A 215 -4.28 -2.33 8.90
C PRO A 215 -4.28 -3.43 9.98
N ILE A 216 -4.10 -3.04 11.23
CA ILE A 216 -4.71 -3.72 12.38
C ILE A 216 -6.19 -3.32 12.41
N ILE A 217 -7.07 -4.31 12.44
CA ILE A 217 -8.52 -4.18 12.56
C ILE A 217 -8.91 -4.83 13.90
N PRO A 218 -9.22 -4.03 14.94
CA PRO A 218 -9.66 -4.54 16.23
C PRO A 218 -10.82 -5.53 16.13
N ALA A 219 -10.74 -6.58 16.93
CA ALA A 219 -11.56 -7.77 16.94
C ALA A 219 -11.55 -8.57 15.63
N VAL A 220 -10.48 -8.49 14.83
CA VAL A 220 -10.32 -9.25 13.57
C VAL A 220 -8.96 -9.90 13.45
N ASN A 221 -7.86 -9.16 13.61
CA ASN A 221 -6.51 -9.65 13.29
C ASN A 221 -5.42 -9.30 14.32
N GLU A 222 -5.77 -8.71 15.46
CA GLU A 222 -4.78 -8.43 16.51
C GLU A 222 -4.15 -9.70 17.09
N GLU A 223 -4.88 -10.82 17.07
CA GLU A 223 -4.38 -12.12 17.52
C GLU A 223 -3.36 -12.74 16.55
N ASP A 224 -3.35 -12.28 15.29
CA ASP A 224 -2.41 -12.76 14.27
C ASP A 224 -1.00 -12.15 14.44
N ILE A 225 -0.86 -11.08 15.24
CA ILE A 225 0.38 -10.30 15.33
C ILE A 225 1.62 -11.17 15.65
N PRO A 226 1.60 -12.07 16.65
CA PRO A 226 2.77 -12.91 16.95
C PRO A 226 3.15 -13.85 15.80
N ASP A 227 2.17 -14.54 15.21
CA ASP A 227 2.39 -15.47 14.08
C ASP A 227 2.97 -14.73 12.87
N LEU A 228 2.40 -13.58 12.52
CA LEU A 228 2.85 -12.78 11.39
C LEU A 228 4.30 -12.31 11.55
N LEU A 229 4.67 -11.87 12.75
CA LEU A 229 6.03 -11.42 13.06
C LEU A 229 7.02 -12.59 12.98
N GLU A 230 6.73 -13.71 13.61
CA GLU A 230 7.56 -14.92 13.56
C GLU A 230 7.77 -15.41 12.13
N ARG A 231 6.69 -15.55 11.35
CA ARG A 231 6.75 -15.96 9.94
C ARG A 231 7.52 -14.98 9.07
N SER A 232 7.44 -13.68 9.36
CA SER A 232 8.18 -12.69 8.59
C SER A 232 9.69 -12.75 8.83
N VAL A 233 10.14 -13.00 10.07
CA VAL A 233 11.57 -13.23 10.35
C VAL A 233 12.05 -14.51 9.68
N HIS A 234 11.26 -15.60 9.74
CA HIS A 234 11.57 -16.83 8.99
C HIS A 234 11.65 -16.62 7.46
N ALA A 235 10.86 -15.68 6.92
CA ALA A 235 10.92 -15.27 5.52
C ALA A 235 12.03 -14.24 5.24
N GLY A 236 12.86 -13.87 6.21
CA GLY A 236 14.00 -12.97 6.04
C GLY A 236 13.66 -11.48 6.07
N ALA A 237 12.52 -11.08 6.64
CA ALA A 237 12.23 -9.68 6.91
C ALA A 237 13.22 -9.09 7.92
N CYS A 238 13.75 -7.91 7.62
CA CYS A 238 14.64 -7.18 8.53
C CYS A 238 13.89 -6.14 9.38
N THR A 239 12.60 -5.92 9.13
CA THR A 239 11.81 -4.92 9.85
C THR A 239 10.32 -5.22 9.78
N ALA A 240 9.56 -4.63 10.70
CA ALA A 240 8.11 -4.73 10.73
C ALA A 240 7.49 -3.40 11.22
N THR A 241 6.37 -3.05 10.60
CA THR A 241 5.52 -1.90 10.94
C THR A 241 4.06 -2.32 11.05
N TYR A 242 3.25 -1.51 11.73
CA TYR A 242 1.81 -1.67 11.81
C TYR A 242 1.11 -0.30 11.77
N SER A 243 -0.19 -0.30 11.50
CA SER A 243 -1.03 0.88 11.67
C SER A 243 -2.47 0.49 11.98
N LEU A 244 -3.16 1.29 12.79
CA LEU A 244 -4.59 1.11 13.01
C LEU A 244 -5.37 1.39 11.72
N LEU A 245 -6.43 0.62 11.50
CA LEU A 245 -7.41 0.85 10.45
C LEU A 245 -7.81 2.33 10.32
N ARG A 246 -7.72 2.84 9.09
CA ARG A 246 -8.13 4.20 8.72
C ARG A 246 -9.30 4.15 7.75
N LEU A 247 -10.42 4.72 8.15
CA LEU A 247 -11.66 4.78 7.37
C LEU A 247 -11.94 6.21 6.87
N SER A 248 -11.15 6.69 5.92
CA SER A 248 -11.30 8.07 5.42
C SER A 248 -12.45 8.23 4.43
N GLY A 249 -13.34 9.19 4.69
CA GLY A 249 -14.46 9.54 3.80
C GLY A 249 -15.34 8.33 3.51
N ALA A 250 -15.65 8.11 2.24
CA ALA A 250 -16.50 7.01 1.77
C ALA A 250 -15.99 5.59 2.09
N VAL A 251 -14.73 5.45 2.54
CA VAL A 251 -14.17 4.16 2.97
C VAL A 251 -14.94 3.58 4.15
N GLU A 252 -15.46 4.43 5.06
CA GLU A 252 -16.23 3.96 6.22
C GLU A 252 -17.45 3.14 5.78
N SER A 253 -18.29 3.70 4.90
CA SER A 253 -19.48 3.01 4.39
C SER A 253 -19.11 1.73 3.65
N VAL A 254 -18.12 1.79 2.74
CA VAL A 254 -17.67 0.62 1.97
C VAL A 254 -17.15 -0.49 2.90
N PHE A 255 -16.42 -0.13 3.95
CA PHE A 255 -15.89 -1.07 4.92
C PHE A 255 -16.99 -1.73 5.74
N VAL A 256 -17.90 -0.93 6.32
CA VAL A 256 -19.01 -1.42 7.13
C VAL A 256 -19.93 -2.34 6.32
N ASP A 257 -20.30 -1.95 5.11
CA ASP A 257 -21.17 -2.75 4.23
C ASP A 257 -20.52 -4.11 3.93
N ARG A 258 -19.26 -4.11 3.48
CA ARG A 258 -18.54 -5.34 3.12
C ARG A 258 -18.29 -6.25 4.32
N LEU A 259 -18.05 -5.71 5.51
CA LEU A 259 -17.86 -6.52 6.71
C LEU A 259 -19.16 -6.98 7.34
N THR A 260 -20.27 -6.28 7.10
CA THR A 260 -21.61 -6.78 7.47
C THR A 260 -21.92 -8.05 6.67
N GLU A 261 -21.60 -8.05 5.36
CA GLU A 261 -21.74 -9.25 4.52
C GLU A 261 -20.76 -10.36 4.93
N ALA A 262 -19.50 -10.02 5.18
CA ALA A 262 -18.45 -11.00 5.43
C ALA A 262 -18.44 -11.58 6.86
N PHE A 263 -18.87 -10.79 7.84
CA PHE A 263 -18.82 -11.13 9.27
C PHE A 263 -20.10 -10.63 10.00
N PRO A 264 -21.30 -11.10 9.61
CA PRO A 264 -22.57 -10.58 10.12
C PRO A 264 -22.70 -10.68 11.64
N GLU A 265 -22.15 -11.73 12.25
CA GLU A 265 -22.21 -11.95 13.70
C GLU A 265 -21.16 -11.16 14.48
N ARG A 266 -20.10 -10.66 13.82
CA ARG A 266 -18.99 -9.94 14.46
C ARG A 266 -18.98 -8.44 14.20
N ILE A 267 -19.75 -7.93 13.23
CA ILE A 267 -19.73 -6.51 12.85
C ILE A 267 -19.99 -5.58 14.04
N GLY A 268 -20.91 -5.94 14.95
CA GLY A 268 -21.17 -5.17 16.17
C GLY A 268 -19.94 -5.09 17.08
N LYS A 269 -19.24 -6.21 17.29
CA LYS A 269 -17.99 -6.25 18.07
C LYS A 269 -16.89 -5.43 17.40
N ILE A 270 -16.70 -5.57 16.09
CA ILE A 270 -15.67 -4.86 15.32
C ILE A 270 -15.88 -3.35 15.40
N THR A 271 -17.09 -2.88 15.09
CA THR A 271 -17.41 -1.44 15.14
C THR A 271 -17.32 -0.87 16.55
N ASN A 272 -17.73 -1.62 17.58
CA ASN A 272 -17.60 -1.17 18.97
C ASN A 272 -16.13 -1.08 19.41
N ARG A 273 -15.28 -2.05 19.06
CA ARG A 273 -13.84 -1.97 19.34
C ARG A 273 -13.16 -0.84 18.59
N LEU A 274 -13.54 -0.59 17.34
CA LEU A 274 -13.06 0.58 16.60
C LEU A 274 -13.43 1.89 17.30
N ARG A 275 -14.69 2.04 17.74
CA ARG A 275 -15.12 3.20 18.52
C ARG A 275 -14.34 3.35 19.82
N GLU A 276 -14.10 2.27 20.55
CA GLU A 276 -13.33 2.29 21.79
C GLU A 276 -11.92 2.84 21.54
N VAL A 277 -11.18 2.30 20.56
CA VAL A 277 -9.81 2.76 20.27
C VAL A 277 -9.74 4.13 19.59
N ARG A 278 -10.88 4.71 19.23
CA ARG A 278 -11.00 6.03 18.57
C ARG A 278 -11.73 7.07 19.42
N GLY A 279 -12.16 6.75 20.63
CA GLY A 279 -12.86 7.71 21.50
C GLY A 279 -14.32 7.98 21.13
N GLY A 280 -15.01 6.98 20.57
CA GLY A 280 -16.45 7.02 20.28
C GLY A 280 -16.80 7.08 18.80
N THR A 281 -15.87 7.43 17.92
CA THR A 281 -16.07 7.50 16.47
C THR A 281 -15.50 6.28 15.74
N LEU A 282 -15.94 5.97 14.52
CA LEU A 282 -15.33 4.88 13.74
C LEU A 282 -14.03 5.30 13.04
N THR A 283 -13.86 6.60 12.82
CA THR A 283 -12.75 7.18 12.08
C THR A 283 -12.18 8.40 12.79
N GLU A 284 -10.92 8.67 12.51
CA GLU A 284 -10.17 9.82 12.99
C GLU A 284 -9.34 10.35 11.82
N GLY A 285 -9.40 11.65 11.58
CA GLY A 285 -8.75 12.34 10.46
C GLY A 285 -7.49 13.09 10.86
N GLN A 286 -7.32 13.42 12.14
CA GLN A 286 -6.20 14.21 12.65
C GLN A 286 -4.87 13.48 12.45
N PHE A 287 -3.83 14.21 12.00
CA PHE A 287 -2.46 13.69 11.96
C PHE A 287 -2.03 13.16 13.34
N PHE A 288 -1.12 12.19 13.33
CA PHE A 288 -0.64 11.38 14.46
C PHE A 288 -1.69 10.49 15.11
N LYS A 289 -2.97 10.84 15.06
CA LYS A 289 -4.05 10.01 15.59
C LYS A 289 -4.63 9.06 14.57
N ARG A 290 -4.78 9.46 13.30
CA ARG A 290 -5.49 8.65 12.28
C ARG A 290 -4.87 7.28 11.97
N GLN A 291 -3.60 7.06 12.30
CA GLN A 291 -2.92 5.77 12.14
C GLN A 291 -2.71 5.03 13.47
N ASP A 292 -3.14 5.63 14.57
CA ASP A 292 -2.91 5.15 15.94
C ASP A 292 -4.24 5.08 16.71
N GLY A 293 -4.26 4.36 17.82
CA GLY A 293 -5.43 4.22 18.69
C GLY A 293 -5.20 4.81 20.08
N GLN A 294 -6.22 4.73 20.93
CA GLN A 294 -6.12 5.16 22.32
C GLN A 294 -6.79 4.16 23.28
N GLY A 295 -6.50 4.32 24.56
CA GLY A 295 -7.11 3.55 25.64
C GLY A 295 -6.46 2.18 25.89
N PRO A 296 -6.91 1.48 26.93
CA PRO A 296 -6.27 0.24 27.40
C PRO A 296 -6.19 -0.85 26.34
N TYR A 297 -7.23 -0.98 25.52
CA TYR A 297 -7.28 -2.00 24.47
C TYR A 297 -6.20 -1.80 23.41
N TRP A 298 -6.03 -0.56 22.93
CA TRP A 298 -5.00 -0.25 21.96
C TRP A 298 -3.59 -0.37 22.55
N ASN A 299 -3.42 0.06 23.81
CA ASN A 299 -2.14 -0.10 24.52
C ASN A 299 -1.73 -1.57 24.62
N LEU A 300 -2.67 -2.49 24.83
CA LEU A 300 -2.42 -3.92 24.83
C LEU A 300 -1.95 -4.41 23.45
N ILE A 301 -2.59 -3.96 22.37
CA ILE A 301 -2.19 -4.31 20.99
C ILE A 301 -0.77 -3.82 20.70
N THR A 302 -0.44 -2.58 21.06
CA THR A 302 0.90 -2.00 20.90
C THR A 302 1.94 -2.79 21.70
N GLN A 303 1.65 -3.12 22.96
CA GLN A 303 2.54 -3.95 23.78
C GLN A 303 2.72 -5.36 23.21
N LEU A 304 1.65 -5.96 22.68
CA LEU A 304 1.69 -7.26 22.01
C LEU A 304 2.62 -7.21 20.80
N PHE A 305 2.49 -6.19 19.95
CA PHE A 305 3.38 -6.00 18.80
C PHE A 305 4.84 -5.87 19.23
N GLU A 306 5.16 -4.97 20.17
CA GLU A 306 6.54 -4.73 20.62
C GLU A 306 7.17 -5.94 21.32
N LEU A 307 6.39 -6.69 22.11
CA LEU A 307 6.87 -7.92 22.73
C LEU A 307 7.09 -9.02 21.69
N ALA A 308 6.12 -9.24 20.80
CA ALA A 308 6.21 -10.25 19.76
C ALA A 308 7.35 -9.96 18.78
N LYS A 309 7.57 -8.69 18.42
CA LYS A 309 8.66 -8.26 17.53
C LYS A 309 10.02 -8.56 18.16
N ARG A 310 10.21 -8.24 19.44
CA ARG A 310 11.43 -8.60 20.19
C ARG A 310 11.63 -10.12 20.26
N LYS A 311 10.56 -10.87 20.53
CA LYS A 311 10.61 -12.34 20.63
C LYS A 311 10.91 -13.01 19.29
N ALA A 312 10.38 -12.47 18.18
CA ALA A 312 10.58 -13.01 16.84
C ALA A 312 12.04 -12.89 16.36
N GLY A 313 12.85 -12.01 16.97
CA GLY A 313 14.27 -11.91 16.66
C GLY A 313 14.57 -11.09 15.40
N PHE A 314 13.85 -9.98 15.21
CA PHE A 314 14.25 -9.01 14.18
C PHE A 314 15.67 -8.48 14.47
N PRO A 315 16.47 -8.18 13.43
CA PRO A 315 17.80 -7.61 13.61
C PRO A 315 17.79 -6.31 14.43
N ASP A 316 18.73 -6.20 15.37
CA ASP A 316 18.91 -5.01 16.23
C ASP A 316 19.63 -3.85 15.51
N ASP A 317 20.18 -4.09 14.31
CA ASP A 317 20.99 -3.12 13.55
C ASP A 317 20.17 -1.97 12.93
N GLY A 318 18.86 -1.96 13.17
CA GLY A 318 17.96 -0.92 12.70
C GLY A 318 17.86 -0.88 11.18
N MET A 319 17.04 0.03 10.67
CA MET A 319 16.96 0.22 9.22
C MET A 319 18.21 0.95 8.75
N ARG A 320 18.87 0.41 7.72
CA ARG A 320 20.00 1.12 7.08
C ARG A 320 19.54 2.53 6.66
N PRO A 321 20.29 3.59 7.02
CA PRO A 321 19.96 4.94 6.60
C PRO A 321 19.77 5.02 5.08
N ILE A 322 18.79 5.82 4.66
CA ILE A 322 18.56 6.07 3.23
C ILE A 322 19.79 6.79 2.70
N SER A 323 20.50 6.14 1.79
CA SER A 323 21.75 6.68 1.23
C SER A 323 21.44 7.71 0.14
N GLU A 324 22.16 8.83 0.15
CA GLU A 324 22.12 9.84 -0.92
C GLU A 324 22.91 9.34 -2.13
N THR A 325 22.26 8.56 -2.99
CA THR A 325 22.91 7.88 -4.12
C THR A 325 22.59 8.49 -5.48
N PHE A 326 21.65 9.44 -5.53
CA PHE A 326 21.13 9.98 -6.78
C PHE A 326 22.22 10.64 -7.64
N CYS A 327 22.23 10.29 -8.92
CA CYS A 327 23.17 10.81 -9.89
C CYS A 327 22.53 10.86 -11.27
N ARG A 328 22.68 11.98 -11.99
CA ARG A 328 22.20 12.09 -13.38
C ARG A 328 23.18 11.40 -14.32
N PRO A 329 22.72 10.52 -15.23
CA PRO A 329 23.57 9.90 -16.23
C PRO A 329 24.35 10.94 -17.04
N GLY A 330 25.64 10.68 -17.28
CA GLY A 330 26.49 11.55 -18.11
C GLY A 330 27.11 12.75 -17.37
N GLN A 331 26.66 13.10 -16.16
CA GLN A 331 27.41 14.02 -15.29
C GLN A 331 28.55 13.25 -14.62
N ARG A 332 29.67 13.06 -15.34
CA ARG A 332 30.94 12.74 -14.69
C ARG A 332 31.24 13.90 -13.74
N GLN A 333 31.16 13.65 -12.44
CA GLN A 333 31.70 14.52 -11.42
C GLN A 333 33.15 14.84 -11.84
N LEU A 334 33.39 16.08 -12.28
CA LEU A 334 34.75 16.54 -12.48
C LEU A 334 35.38 16.48 -11.09
N SER A 335 36.23 15.47 -10.88
CA SER A 335 37.10 15.41 -9.72
C SER A 335 37.92 16.68 -9.76
N LEU A 336 37.64 17.62 -8.86
CA LEU A 336 38.49 18.76 -8.59
C LEU A 336 39.82 18.20 -8.08
N PHE A 337 40.79 18.08 -8.98
CA PHE A 337 42.21 18.13 -8.67
C PHE A 337 42.66 19.58 -8.72
#